data_AF-A0A0C3FW90-F1
#
_entry.id   AF-A0A0C3FW90-F1
#
_cell.length_a   1.000
_cell.length_b   1.000
_cell.length_c   1.000
_cell.angle_alpha   90.00
_cell.angle_beta   90.00
_cell.angle_gamma   90.00
#
_symmetry.space_group_name_H-M   'P 1'
#
loop_
_entity.id
_entity.type
_entity.pdbx_description
1 polymer ?
#
loop_
_entity_poly.entity_id
_entity_poly.type
_entity_poly.pdbx_seq_one_letter_code
_entity_poly.pdbx_strand_id
1 'polypeptide(L)'
;MGRDLKDDNAFLSDLGFVPGCTVHAVADVHICVTTSGRDFDMALSPMTRVSTIRRTLEGIDSDIPWHEFWFSLDGKESLLETSTMWDLNIFSNTMILLKNRYLSLTVYLRGGPEDTRLGPIYDIEAEEEELVEGLKQRIFLESGIPPSGQLLMVRNNVLQDHLTLKQEELHGQEDIDVINLDSLADAFLSE
;
A
#
# COMPACT_ATOMS: atom_id res chain seq x y z
N MET A 1 -1.49 -26.90 11.13
CA MET A 1 -0.82 -26.46 9.89
C MET A 1 -1.02 -27.54 8.84
N GLY A 2 -1.61 -27.20 7.69
CA GLY A 2 -1.63 -28.09 6.53
C GLY A 2 -0.24 -28.19 5.90
N ARG A 3 0.05 -29.30 5.22
CA ARG A 3 1.28 -29.50 4.42
C ARG A 3 0.86 -30.19 3.13
N ASP A 4 1.34 -29.68 1.99
CA ASP A 4 1.17 -30.35 0.70
C ASP A 4 1.90 -31.69 0.69
N LEU A 5 1.21 -32.73 0.24
CA LEU A 5 1.81 -34.01 -0.06
C LEU A 5 2.37 -33.95 -1.48
N LYS A 6 3.67 -34.22 -1.60
CA LYS A 6 4.35 -34.24 -2.89
C LYS A 6 4.29 -35.65 -3.47
N ASP A 7 4.24 -35.72 -4.79
CA ASP A 7 4.45 -36.97 -5.52
C ASP A 7 5.95 -37.22 -5.68
N ASP A 8 6.63 -37.54 -4.58
CA ASP A 8 8.09 -37.68 -4.50
C ASP A 8 8.56 -39.05 -3.99
N ASN A 9 7.75 -40.09 -4.20
CA ASN A 9 7.99 -41.47 -3.73
C ASN A 9 8.18 -41.61 -2.20
N ALA A 10 7.94 -40.57 -1.41
CA ALA A 10 8.01 -40.65 0.05
C ALA A 10 6.89 -41.55 0.60
N PHE A 11 7.22 -42.36 1.62
CA PHE A 11 6.20 -43.14 2.30
C PHE A 11 5.38 -42.26 3.24
N LEU A 12 4.06 -42.50 3.32
CA LEU A 12 3.19 -41.79 4.25
C LEU A 12 3.64 -41.95 5.72
N SER A 13 4.26 -43.09 6.07
CA SER A 13 4.85 -43.32 7.39
C SER A 13 5.97 -42.32 7.71
N ASP A 14 6.79 -41.96 6.71
CA ASP A 14 7.91 -41.04 6.88
C ASP A 14 7.43 -39.60 7.08
N LEU A 15 6.21 -39.32 6.62
CA LEU A 15 5.50 -38.06 6.82
C LEU A 15 4.66 -38.06 8.11
N GLY A 16 4.67 -39.15 8.88
CA GLY A 16 4.00 -39.27 10.18
C GLY A 16 2.53 -39.66 10.12
N PHE A 17 2.03 -40.15 8.97
CA PHE A 17 0.65 -40.63 8.87
C PHE A 17 0.49 -41.98 9.57
N VAL A 18 -0.63 -42.13 10.27
CA VAL A 18 -1.05 -43.36 10.95
C VAL A 18 -2.44 -43.79 10.48
N PRO A 19 -2.85 -45.05 10.68
CA PRO A 19 -4.20 -45.48 10.35
C PRO A 19 -5.26 -44.58 11.01
N GLY A 20 -6.24 -44.14 10.22
CA GLY A 20 -7.30 -43.22 10.68
C GLY A 20 -7.02 -41.73 10.45
N CYS A 21 -5.84 -41.36 9.93
CA CYS A 21 -5.60 -40.00 9.47
C CYS A 21 -6.58 -39.58 8.36
N THR A 22 -6.98 -38.31 8.37
CA THR A 22 -7.75 -37.69 7.30
C THR A 22 -6.82 -36.87 6.41
N VAL A 23 -6.97 -37.00 5.09
CA VAL A 23 -6.29 -36.18 4.09
C VAL A 23 -7.34 -35.40 3.34
N HIS A 24 -7.08 -34.11 3.09
CA HIS A 24 -7.93 -33.28 2.25
C HIS A 24 -7.35 -33.30 0.83
N ALA A 25 -8.11 -33.85 -0.13
CA ALA A 25 -7.83 -33.64 -1.53
C ALA A 25 -8.35 -32.23 -1.89
N VAL A 26 -7.46 -31.33 -2.26
CA VAL A 26 -7.82 -29.95 -2.60
C VAL A 26 -7.39 -29.68 -4.03
N ALA A 27 -8.33 -29.23 -4.85
CA ALA A 27 -8.05 -28.78 -6.20
C ALA A 27 -7.29 -27.44 -6.16
N ASP A 28 -6.65 -27.10 -7.28
CA ASP A 28 -6.09 -25.77 -7.45
C ASP A 28 -7.16 -24.70 -7.27
N VAL A 29 -6.76 -23.62 -6.60
CA VAL A 29 -7.58 -22.44 -6.35
C VAL A 29 -7.38 -21.48 -7.51
N HIS A 30 -8.47 -21.13 -8.17
CA HIS A 30 -8.47 -20.13 -9.24
C HIS A 30 -8.72 -18.75 -8.66
N ILE A 31 -7.71 -17.89 -8.67
CA ILE A 31 -7.81 -16.51 -8.17
C ILE A 31 -7.62 -15.52 -9.32
N CYS A 32 -8.16 -14.32 -9.13
CA CYS A 32 -7.84 -13.16 -9.95
C CYS A 32 -7.10 -12.15 -9.09
N VAL A 33 -5.94 -11.69 -9.55
CA VAL A 33 -5.24 -10.56 -8.97
C VAL A 33 -5.50 -9.33 -9.83
N THR A 34 -6.14 -8.32 -9.26
CA THR A 34 -6.60 -7.12 -9.97
C THR A 34 -5.76 -5.92 -9.60
N THR A 35 -5.30 -5.18 -10.60
CA THR A 35 -4.63 -3.88 -10.48
C THR A 35 -5.52 -2.78 -11.07
N SER A 36 -5.07 -1.52 -11.02
CA SER A 36 -5.81 -0.39 -11.62
C SER A 36 -5.99 -0.49 -13.14
N GLY A 37 -5.15 -1.27 -13.83
CA GLY A 37 -5.14 -1.34 -15.29
C GLY A 37 -5.39 -2.73 -15.87
N ARG A 38 -5.34 -3.81 -15.06
CA ARG A 38 -5.39 -5.19 -15.58
C ARG A 38 -5.67 -6.23 -14.50
N ASP A 39 -6.19 -7.35 -14.98
CA ASP A 39 -6.47 -8.55 -14.20
C ASP A 39 -5.51 -9.68 -14.56
N PHE A 40 -5.17 -10.51 -13.57
CA PHE A 40 -4.27 -11.65 -13.71
C PHE A 40 -4.90 -12.89 -13.09
N ASP A 41 -5.40 -13.78 -13.95
CA ASP A 41 -5.92 -15.07 -13.53
C ASP A 41 -4.81 -16.08 -13.30
N MET A 42 -4.91 -16.85 -12.22
CA MET A 42 -3.96 -17.91 -11.91
C MET A 42 -4.62 -19.06 -11.14
N ALA A 43 -4.15 -20.28 -11.43
CA ALA A 43 -4.53 -21.50 -10.73
C ALA A 43 -3.35 -21.96 -9.88
N LEU A 44 -3.54 -22.01 -8.55
CA LEU A 44 -2.46 -22.24 -7.60
C LEU A 44 -2.89 -23.19 -6.48
N SER A 45 -1.96 -23.96 -5.92
CA SER A 45 -2.22 -24.78 -4.73
C SER A 45 -2.69 -23.89 -3.57
N PRO A 46 -3.71 -24.28 -2.77
CA PRO A 46 -4.15 -23.55 -1.58
C PRO A 46 -3.03 -23.26 -0.57
N MET A 47 -1.94 -24.04 -0.59
CA MET A 47 -0.79 -23.84 0.29
C MET A 47 0.24 -22.85 -0.28
N THR A 48 -0.03 -22.26 -1.44
CA THR A 48 0.82 -21.21 -2.04
C THR A 48 0.84 -19.99 -1.14
N ARG A 49 2.04 -19.47 -0.90
CA ARG A 49 2.25 -18.27 -0.09
C ARG A 49 1.99 -17.00 -0.90
N VAL A 50 1.60 -15.93 -0.21
CA VAL A 50 1.50 -14.58 -0.77
C VAL A 50 2.79 -14.17 -1.50
N SER A 51 3.97 -14.45 -0.91
CA SER A 51 5.26 -14.17 -1.56
C SER A 51 5.50 -14.94 -2.85
N THR A 52 4.94 -16.14 -2.98
CA THR A 52 5.01 -16.91 -4.23
C THR A 52 4.10 -16.31 -5.28
N ILE A 53 2.87 -15.92 -4.92
CA ILE A 53 1.94 -15.21 -5.82
C ILE A 53 2.61 -13.96 -6.39
N ARG A 54 3.27 -13.16 -5.54
CA ARG A 54 4.01 -11.96 -5.96
C ARG A 54 5.11 -12.26 -6.97
N ARG A 55 5.97 -13.24 -6.69
CA ARG A 55 7.04 -13.64 -7.63
C ARG A 55 6.50 -14.16 -8.95
N THR A 56 5.36 -14.86 -8.93
CA THR A 56 4.69 -15.32 -10.14
C THR A 56 4.25 -14.13 -10.99
N LEU A 57 3.66 -13.10 -10.37
CA LEU A 57 3.25 -11.86 -11.06
C LEU A 57 4.44 -11.08 -11.63
N GLU A 58 5.54 -10.96 -10.87
CA GLU A 58 6.80 -10.37 -11.36
C GLU A 58 7.33 -11.06 -12.63
N GLY A 59 7.15 -12.38 -12.73
CA GLY A 59 7.51 -13.13 -13.92
C GLY A 59 6.54 -12.99 -15.10
N ILE A 60 5.29 -12.61 -14.83
CA ILE A 60 4.26 -12.41 -15.87
C ILE A 60 4.33 -10.99 -16.45
N ASP A 61 4.56 -9.99 -15.60
CA ASP A 61 4.61 -8.59 -15.98
C ASP A 61 5.70 -7.87 -15.18
N SER A 62 6.84 -7.65 -15.83
CA SER A 62 8.00 -6.96 -15.25
C SER A 62 7.84 -5.44 -15.21
N ASP A 63 6.84 -4.88 -15.89
CA ASP A 63 6.63 -3.44 -15.97
C ASP A 63 5.92 -2.90 -14.72
N ILE A 64 5.31 -3.79 -13.92
CA ILE A 64 4.71 -3.43 -12.63
C ILE A 64 5.73 -3.63 -11.51
N PRO A 65 6.07 -2.58 -10.74
CA PRO A 65 6.97 -2.70 -9.59
C PRO A 65 6.24 -3.32 -8.40
N TRP A 66 5.97 -4.63 -8.44
CA TRP A 66 5.12 -5.33 -7.48
C TRP A 66 5.44 -5.04 -6.00
N HIS A 67 6.71 -4.82 -5.65
CA HIS A 67 7.16 -4.46 -4.30
C HIS A 67 6.55 -3.15 -3.76
N GLU A 68 6.14 -2.24 -4.63
CA GLU A 68 5.47 -0.97 -4.30
C GLU A 68 3.99 -1.15 -3.96
N PHE A 69 3.43 -2.36 -4.09
CA PHE A 69 2.02 -2.64 -3.86
C PHE A 69 1.80 -3.63 -2.71
N TRP A 70 0.78 -3.37 -1.91
CA TRP A 70 0.25 -4.35 -0.98
C TRP A 70 -0.78 -5.23 -1.69
N PHE A 71 -0.97 -6.47 -1.22
CA PHE A 71 -2.16 -7.24 -1.57
C PHE A 71 -3.21 -6.99 -0.49
N SER A 72 -4.46 -6.73 -0.87
CA SER A 72 -5.61 -6.83 0.03
C SER A 72 -6.56 -7.90 -0.38
N LEU A 73 -7.29 -8.32 0.64
CA LEU A 73 -8.46 -9.15 0.54
C LEU A 73 -9.50 -8.63 1.53
N ASP A 74 -10.74 -8.46 1.10
CA ASP A 74 -11.88 -8.10 1.98
C ASP A 74 -11.63 -6.89 2.89
N GLY A 75 -10.97 -5.85 2.37
CA GLY A 75 -10.64 -4.64 3.13
C GLY A 75 -9.49 -4.81 4.13
N LYS A 76 -8.93 -6.02 4.28
CA LYS A 76 -7.66 -6.22 4.98
C LYS A 76 -6.52 -5.81 4.06
N GLU A 77 -5.93 -4.69 4.39
CA GLU A 77 -4.78 -4.15 3.67
C GLU A 77 -3.50 -4.80 4.21
N SER A 78 -2.59 -5.17 3.30
CA SER A 78 -1.32 -5.85 3.61
C SER A 78 -1.45 -7.29 4.12
N LEU A 79 -1.65 -8.22 3.17
CA LEU A 79 -1.51 -9.65 3.43
C LEU A 79 -0.04 -10.00 3.73
N LEU A 80 0.19 -10.82 4.76
CA LEU A 80 1.54 -11.24 5.14
C LEU A 80 2.16 -12.15 4.08
N GLU A 81 3.40 -11.86 3.69
CA GLU A 81 4.17 -12.61 2.69
C GLU A 81 4.34 -14.12 3.02
N THR A 82 4.24 -14.47 4.31
CA THR A 82 4.36 -15.83 4.83
C THR A 82 3.03 -16.59 4.87
N SER A 83 1.89 -15.89 4.81
CA SER A 83 0.57 -16.51 4.83
C SER A 83 0.31 -17.27 3.54
N THR A 84 -0.36 -18.42 3.67
CA THR A 84 -0.86 -19.19 2.53
C THR A 84 -2.29 -18.78 2.15
N MET A 85 -2.73 -19.11 0.94
CA MET A 85 -4.14 -18.92 0.55
C MET A 85 -5.10 -19.63 1.53
N TRP A 86 -4.72 -20.80 2.02
CA TRP A 86 -5.45 -21.53 3.05
C TRP A 86 -5.54 -20.74 4.36
N ASP A 87 -4.43 -20.18 4.86
CA ASP A 87 -4.43 -19.39 6.11
C ASP A 87 -5.34 -18.16 6.01
N LEU A 88 -5.54 -17.66 4.79
CA LEU A 88 -6.33 -16.47 4.47
C LEU A 88 -7.77 -16.79 4.05
N ASN A 89 -8.18 -18.08 4.05
CA ASN A 89 -9.48 -18.54 3.54
C ASN A 89 -9.76 -18.07 2.10
N ILE A 90 -8.74 -18.07 1.24
CA ILE A 90 -8.87 -17.75 -0.18
C ILE A 90 -9.35 -19.02 -0.92
N PHE A 91 -10.45 -18.89 -1.67
CA PHE A 91 -11.03 -19.96 -2.48
C PHE A 91 -11.20 -19.52 -3.94
N SER A 92 -11.63 -20.43 -4.81
CA SER A 92 -11.79 -20.09 -6.23
C SER A 92 -12.79 -18.94 -6.40
N ASN A 93 -12.50 -18.06 -7.37
CA ASN A 93 -13.21 -16.80 -7.63
C ASN A 93 -12.95 -15.70 -6.59
N THR A 94 -11.98 -15.88 -5.70
CA THR A 94 -11.51 -14.78 -4.84
C THR A 94 -10.75 -13.77 -5.69
N MET A 95 -11.07 -12.49 -5.50
CA MET A 95 -10.34 -11.37 -6.08
C MET A 95 -9.37 -10.79 -5.05
N ILE A 96 -8.09 -10.75 -5.40
CA ILE A 96 -7.05 -10.07 -4.61
C ILE A 96 -6.78 -8.73 -5.28
N LEU A 97 -6.91 -7.64 -4.53
CA LEU A 97 -6.62 -6.30 -5.06
C LEU A 97 -5.19 -5.92 -4.76
N LEU A 98 -4.47 -5.41 -5.76
CA LEU A 98 -3.27 -4.61 -5.53
C LEU A 98 -3.68 -3.17 -5.25
N LYS A 99 -3.16 -2.61 -4.16
CA LYS A 99 -3.14 -1.16 -3.99
C LYS A 99 -1.73 -0.69 -3.67
N ASN A 100 -1.46 0.56 -4.00
CA ASN A 100 -0.16 1.17 -3.80
C ASN A 100 0.18 1.22 -2.30
N ARG A 101 1.45 1.00 -1.96
CA ARG A 101 2.00 1.26 -0.62
C ARG A 101 2.43 2.71 -0.48
N TYR A 102 2.88 3.28 -1.59
CA TYR A 102 3.39 4.63 -1.69
C TYR A 102 2.41 5.50 -2.45
N LEU A 103 2.20 6.71 -1.95
CA LEU A 103 1.48 7.76 -2.63
C LEU A 103 2.46 8.82 -3.11
N SER A 104 2.20 9.30 -4.33
CA SER A 104 2.97 10.34 -4.99
C SER A 104 2.31 11.69 -4.69
N LEU A 105 3.00 12.55 -3.96
CA LEU A 105 2.49 13.86 -3.57
C LEU A 105 3.25 14.94 -4.32
N THR A 106 2.53 15.72 -5.14
CA THR A 106 3.10 16.93 -5.75
C THR A 106 2.90 18.10 -4.80
N VAL A 107 4.01 18.63 -4.28
CA VAL A 107 3.99 19.69 -3.26
C VAL A 107 3.93 21.07 -3.93
N TYR A 108 3.00 21.92 -3.51
CA TYR A 108 2.86 23.29 -3.98
C TYR A 108 3.03 24.28 -2.84
N LEU A 109 3.80 25.33 -3.05
CA LEU A 109 3.83 26.45 -2.09
C LEU A 109 2.66 27.38 -2.40
N ARG A 110 1.86 27.70 -1.38
CA ARG A 110 0.90 28.79 -1.46
C ARG A 110 1.42 30.05 -0.81
N GLY A 111 1.09 31.20 -1.41
CA GLY A 111 1.41 32.49 -0.85
C GLY A 111 0.79 33.66 -1.61
N GLY A 112 0.93 34.85 -1.03
CA GLY A 112 0.34 36.08 -1.53
C GLY A 112 -1.12 36.29 -1.08
N PRO A 113 -1.72 37.46 -1.41
CA PRO A 113 -3.04 37.85 -0.90
C PRO A 113 -4.20 36.96 -1.38
N GLU A 114 -4.02 36.28 -2.52
CA GLU A 114 -5.04 35.42 -3.15
C GLU A 114 -4.84 33.93 -2.84
N ASP A 115 -3.86 33.58 -2.00
CA ASP A 115 -3.53 32.18 -1.66
C ASP A 115 -3.28 31.31 -2.91
N THR A 116 -2.61 31.89 -3.90
CA THR A 116 -2.33 31.25 -5.19
C THR A 116 -1.13 30.32 -5.08
N ARG A 117 -1.16 29.18 -5.79
CA ARG A 117 0.00 28.31 -5.97
C ARG A 117 1.12 29.10 -6.67
N LEU A 118 2.21 29.35 -5.94
CA LEU A 118 3.39 30.05 -6.47
C LEU A 118 4.24 29.13 -7.37
N GLY A 119 3.95 27.83 -7.39
CA GLY A 119 4.53 26.80 -8.24
C GLY A 119 4.65 25.44 -7.51
N PRO A 120 4.80 24.32 -8.23
CA PRO A 120 5.21 23.06 -7.61
C PRO A 120 6.63 23.22 -7.08
N ILE A 121 6.87 22.79 -5.85
CA ILE A 121 8.19 22.80 -5.23
C ILE A 121 8.96 21.55 -5.66
N TYR A 122 8.35 20.36 -5.50
CA TYR A 122 8.92 19.05 -5.83
C TYR A 122 7.87 17.94 -5.62
N ASP A 123 8.14 16.73 -6.12
CA ASP A 123 7.35 15.52 -5.85
C ASP A 123 7.99 14.73 -4.69
N ILE A 124 7.17 14.15 -3.81
CA ILE A 124 7.61 13.22 -2.76
C ILE A 124 6.80 11.93 -2.78
N GLU A 125 7.48 10.82 -2.55
CA GLU A 125 6.83 9.55 -2.23
C GLU A 125 6.69 9.42 -0.72
N ALA A 126 5.49 9.03 -0.28
CA ALA A 126 5.18 8.81 1.13
C ALA A 126 4.43 7.50 1.29
N GLU A 127 4.63 6.80 2.40
CA GLU A 127 3.84 5.59 2.69
C GLU A 127 2.43 5.96 3.16
N GLU A 128 1.41 5.22 2.73
CA GLU A 128 0.01 5.44 3.15
C GLU A 128 -0.15 5.45 4.68
N GLU A 129 0.64 4.64 5.40
CA GLU A 129 0.58 4.51 6.87
C GLU A 129 1.47 5.53 7.61
N GLU A 130 2.13 6.43 6.90
CA GLU A 130 2.95 7.46 7.53
C GLU A 130 2.10 8.54 8.20
N LEU A 131 2.56 9.07 9.33
CA LEU A 131 1.94 10.22 9.99
C LEU A 131 2.17 11.52 9.22
N VAL A 132 1.18 12.41 9.24
CA VAL A 132 1.27 13.77 8.66
C VAL A 132 2.45 14.55 9.26
N GLU A 133 2.78 14.38 10.54
CA GLU A 133 3.98 14.97 11.16
C GLU A 133 5.28 14.53 10.45
N GLY A 134 5.39 13.25 10.07
CA GLY A 134 6.52 12.73 9.31
C GLY A 134 6.63 13.35 7.92
N LEU A 135 5.49 13.53 7.26
CA LEU A 135 5.40 14.22 5.97
C LEU A 135 5.90 15.67 6.06
N LYS A 136 5.50 16.41 7.10
CA LYS A 136 5.99 17.79 7.34
C LYS A 136 7.50 17.85 7.52
N GLN A 137 8.08 16.86 8.19
CA GLN A 137 9.53 16.78 8.38
C GLN A 137 10.27 16.61 7.06
N ARG A 138 9.75 15.79 6.14
CA ARG A 138 10.31 15.70 4.78
C ARG A 138 10.15 16.99 4.01
N ILE A 139 8.96 17.60 4.08
CA ILE A 139 8.70 18.86 3.39
C ILE A 139 9.66 19.96 3.88
N PHE A 140 10.01 19.97 5.17
CA PHE A 140 11.01 20.89 5.72
C PHE A 140 12.41 20.68 5.11
N LEU A 141 12.84 19.43 4.91
CA LEU A 141 14.17 19.15 4.36
C LEU A 141 14.36 19.76 2.96
N GLU A 142 13.28 19.80 2.18
CA GLU A 142 13.31 20.32 0.81
C GLU A 142 12.93 21.81 0.71
N SER A 143 11.92 22.26 1.47
CA SER A 143 11.42 23.65 1.40
C SER A 143 12.09 24.63 2.36
N GLY A 144 12.69 24.13 3.45
CA GLY A 144 13.21 24.93 4.55
C GLY A 144 12.15 25.52 5.49
N ILE A 145 10.85 25.33 5.23
CA ILE A 145 9.77 25.83 6.09
C ILE A 145 9.67 24.95 7.34
N PRO A 146 9.84 25.48 8.57
CA PRO A 146 9.81 24.67 9.78
C PRO A 146 8.49 23.88 9.89
N PRO A 147 8.49 22.60 10.35
CA PRO A 147 7.28 21.77 10.43
C PRO A 147 6.12 22.45 11.20
N SER A 148 6.43 23.19 12.26
CA SER A 148 5.44 23.94 13.05
C SER A 148 4.80 25.11 12.30
N GLY A 149 5.50 25.67 11.30
CA GLY A 149 5.02 26.75 10.44
C GLY A 149 4.33 26.25 9.16
N GLN A 150 4.29 24.93 8.94
CA GLN A 150 3.60 24.33 7.79
C GLN A 150 2.14 24.03 8.12
N LEU A 151 1.23 24.52 7.27
CA LEU A 151 -0.15 24.06 7.19
C LEU A 151 -0.32 23.29 5.88
N LEU A 152 -0.49 21.97 5.99
CA LEU A 152 -0.66 21.08 4.85
C LEU A 152 -2.15 20.97 4.49
N MET A 153 -2.46 21.11 3.20
CA MET A 153 -3.82 21.06 2.70
C MET A 153 -3.92 20.22 1.42
N VAL A 154 -4.92 19.33 1.36
CA VAL A 154 -5.24 18.52 0.19
C VAL A 154 -6.71 18.66 -0.11
N ARG A 155 -7.09 18.93 -1.36
CA ARG A 155 -8.51 19.10 -1.77
C ARG A 155 -9.30 20.09 -0.88
N ASN A 156 -8.65 21.16 -0.43
CA ASN A 156 -9.17 22.15 0.53
C ASN A 156 -9.42 21.65 1.97
N ASN A 157 -8.93 20.46 2.33
CA ASN A 157 -8.96 19.93 3.69
C ASN A 157 -7.57 20.04 4.33
N VAL A 158 -7.53 20.56 5.56
CA VAL A 158 -6.29 20.67 6.35
C VAL A 158 -5.98 19.34 7.02
N LEU A 159 -4.79 18.82 6.77
CA LEU A 159 -4.33 17.55 7.33
C LEU A 159 -4.01 17.67 8.83
N GLN A 160 -4.30 16.62 9.59
CA GLN A 160 -4.05 16.56 11.03
C GLN A 160 -2.74 15.82 11.34
N ASP A 161 -1.82 16.47 12.05
CA ASP A 161 -0.47 15.95 12.33
C ASP A 161 -0.43 14.54 12.97
N HIS A 162 -1.46 14.19 13.73
CA HIS A 162 -1.57 12.93 14.47
C HIS A 162 -2.26 11.80 13.71
N LEU A 163 -2.73 12.05 12.48
CA LEU A 163 -3.34 11.05 11.62
C LEU A 163 -2.35 10.55 10.57
N THR A 164 -2.56 9.32 10.10
CA THR A 164 -1.81 8.79 8.95
C THR A 164 -2.37 9.35 7.64
N LEU A 165 -1.57 9.34 6.57
CA LEU A 165 -2.01 9.83 5.25
C LEU A 165 -3.24 9.07 4.74
N LYS A 166 -3.32 7.78 5.04
CA LYS A 166 -4.49 6.94 4.77
C LYS A 166 -5.71 7.31 5.62
N GLN A 167 -5.53 7.66 6.89
CA GLN A 167 -6.64 8.14 7.73
C GLN A 167 -7.21 9.47 7.25
N GLU A 168 -6.37 10.29 6.61
CA GLU A 168 -6.76 11.51 5.88
C GLU A 168 -7.31 11.21 4.47
N GLU A 169 -7.49 9.94 4.11
CA GLU A 169 -8.04 9.46 2.83
C GLU A 169 -7.21 9.89 1.59
N LEU A 170 -5.90 10.09 1.74
CA LEU A 170 -4.99 10.28 0.61
C LEU A 170 -4.66 8.92 -0.03
N HIS A 171 -4.57 8.88 -1.35
CA HIS A 171 -4.33 7.65 -2.11
C HIS A 171 -3.73 7.96 -3.49
N GLY A 172 -2.90 7.05 -4.00
CA GLY A 172 -2.39 7.15 -5.37
C GLY A 172 -1.53 8.40 -5.60
N GLN A 173 -2.05 9.38 -6.35
CA GLN A 173 -1.37 10.65 -6.62
C GLN A 173 -2.25 11.83 -6.21
N GLU A 174 -1.73 12.73 -5.39
CA GLU A 174 -2.45 13.91 -4.89
C GLU A 174 -1.59 15.17 -4.93
N ASP A 175 -2.23 16.32 -5.10
CA ASP A 175 -1.59 17.62 -4.92
C ASP A 175 -1.70 18.07 -3.46
N ILE A 176 -0.58 18.44 -2.85
CA ILE A 176 -0.53 18.98 -1.49
C ILE A 176 -0.09 20.43 -1.48
N ASP A 177 -0.93 21.30 -0.95
CA ASP A 177 -0.64 22.70 -0.75
C ASP A 177 0.02 22.91 0.63
N VAL A 178 1.17 23.57 0.65
CA VAL A 178 1.91 23.98 1.85
C VAL A 178 1.74 25.47 2.02
N ILE A 179 1.10 25.87 3.12
CA ILE A 179 0.98 27.27 3.51
C ILE A 179 1.98 27.54 4.63
N ASN A 180 2.83 28.56 4.44
CA ASN A 180 3.76 29.03 5.46
C ASN A 180 3.02 30.00 6.41
N LEU A 181 2.66 29.52 7.60
CA LEU A 181 1.94 30.30 8.61
C LEU A 181 2.74 31.51 9.11
N ASP A 182 4.07 31.40 9.17
CA ASP A 182 4.93 32.49 9.64
C ASP A 182 4.87 33.68 8.67
N SER A 183 4.74 33.41 7.36
CA SER A 183 4.61 34.47 6.34
C SER A 183 3.26 35.19 6.36
N LEU A 184 2.21 34.53 6.86
CA LEU A 184 0.89 35.14 7.02
C LEU A 184 0.85 36.06 8.25
N ALA A 185 1.54 35.70 9.33
CA ALA A 185 1.61 36.51 10.54
C ALA A 185 2.20 37.90 10.28
N ASP A 186 3.23 38.00 9.44
CA ASP A 186 3.86 39.27 9.07
C ASP A 186 2.97 40.16 8.19
N ALA A 187 2.11 39.54 7.37
CA ALA A 187 1.18 40.27 6.50
C ALA A 187 0.07 41.00 7.29
N PHE A 188 -0.38 40.43 8.41
CA PHE A 188 -1.42 41.06 9.26
C PHE A 188 -0.86 42.05 10.29
N LEU A 189 0.46 42.07 10.53
CA LEU A 189 1.11 43.02 11.43
C LEU A 189 1.62 44.29 10.72
N SER A 190 1.42 44.39 9.41
CA SER A 190 1.83 45.54 8.59
C SER A 190 0.70 46.50 8.20
N GLU A 191 -0.51 46.33 8.75
CA GLU A 191 -1.64 47.29 8.66
C GLU A 191 -1.79 48.18 9.90
#